data_AF-A0A674NK84-F1
#
_entry.id   AF-A0A674NK84-F1
#
_cell.length_a   1.000
_cell.length_b   1.000
_cell.length_c   1.000
_cell.angle_alpha   90.00
_cell.angle_beta   90.00
_cell.angle_gamma   90.00
#
_symmetry.space_group_name_H-M   'P 1'
#
loop_
_entity.id
_entity.type
_entity.pdbx_description
1 polymer ?
#
loop_
_entity_poly.entity_id
_entity_poly.type
_entity_poly.pdbx_seq_one_letter_code
_entity_poly.pdbx_strand_id
1 'polypeptide(L)' 'MGNEISYPLKPFLVEAEKEAFWDRCLEIINRMSGKMLQINTDPHFFTQVFADLKNETRSSTVVWLLN' A
#
# COMPACT_ATOMS: atom_id res chain seq x y z
N MET A 1 1.26 -10.13 -3.10
CA MET A 1 1.17 -11.15 -2.03
C MET A 1 2.44 -11.98 -2.10
N GLY A 2 3.21 -12.06 -1.02
CA GLY A 2 4.50 -12.74 -1.02
C GLY A 2 4.36 -14.24 -1.23
N ASN A 3 5.26 -14.83 -2.03
CA ASN A 3 5.30 -16.29 -2.25
C ASN A 3 6.06 -17.03 -1.13
N GLU A 4 6.88 -16.30 -0.36
CA GLU A 4 7.68 -16.85 0.73
C GLU A 4 6.90 -16.85 2.06
N ILE A 5 7.27 -17.76 2.96
CA ILE A 5 6.63 -17.89 4.28
C ILE A 5 7.01 -16.76 5.25
N SER A 6 8.16 -16.10 5.06
CA SER A 6 8.57 -14.97 5.89
C SER A 6 9.53 -14.04 5.14
N TYR A 7 9.57 -12.78 5.59
CA TYR A 7 10.46 -11.75 5.08
C TYR A 7 11.25 -11.15 6.26
N PRO A 8 12.58 -10.96 6.14
CA PRO A 8 13.37 -10.37 7.21
C PRO A 8 12.98 -8.90 7.44
N LEU A 9 13.02 -8.42 8.69
CA LEU A 9 12.70 -7.03 9.04
C LEU A 9 13.72 -6.02 8.53
N LYS A 10 15.02 -6.39 8.53
CA LYS A 10 16.15 -5.48 8.29
C LYS A 10 16.01 -4.59 7.04
N PRO A 11 15.51 -5.07 5.89
CA PRO A 11 15.32 -4.24 4.69
C PRO A 11 14.22 -3.17 4.82
N PHE A 12 13.28 -3.33 5.76
CA PHE A 12 12.10 -2.46 5.90
C PHE A 12 12.22 -1.49 7.08
N LEU A 13 13.12 -1.75 8.03
CA LEU A 13 13.33 -0.91 9.19
C LEU A 13 14.38 0.17 8.88
N VAL A 14 13.91 1.35 8.51
CA VAL A 14 14.73 2.57 8.32
C VAL A 14 14.77 3.46 9.56
N GLU A 15 13.88 3.22 10.52
CA GLU A 15 13.74 3.99 11.76
C GLU A 15 14.63 3.45 12.86
N ALA A 16 15.06 4.35 13.76
CA ALA A 16 15.85 3.96 14.94
C ALA A 16 15.01 3.19 15.97
N GLU A 17 13.69 3.45 16.02
CA GLU A 17 12.78 2.87 17.01
C GLU A 17 11.97 1.71 16.41
N LYS A 18 12.21 0.50 16.94
CA LYS A 18 11.54 -0.73 16.49
C LYS A 18 10.07 -0.80 16.90
N GLU A 19 9.72 -0.29 18.08
CA GLU A 19 8.35 -0.37 18.60
C GLU A 19 7.39 0.43 17.71
N ALA A 20 7.79 1.65 17.32
CA ALA A 20 7.01 2.48 16.41
C ALA A 20 6.70 1.79 15.07
N PHE A 21 7.64 0.98 14.55
CA PHE A 21 7.39 0.18 13.34
C PHE A 21 6.29 -0.86 13.56
N TRP A 22 6.34 -1.60 14.66
CA TRP A 22 5.34 -2.63 14.98
C TRP A 22 3.97 -2.04 15.30
N ASP A 23 3.92 -0.92 16.01
CA ASP A 23 2.66 -0.21 16.29
C ASP A 23 1.96 0.22 14.99
N ARG A 24 2.73 0.77 14.04
CA ARG A 24 2.19 1.12 12.71
C ARG A 24 1.75 -0.11 11.92
N CYS A 25 2.47 -1.23 12.02
CA CYS A 25 2.02 -2.48 11.39
C CYS A 25 0.65 -2.90 11.92
N LEU A 26 0.44 -2.88 13.24
CA LEU A 26 -0.84 -3.23 13.86
C LEU A 26 -1.95 -2.26 13.47
N GLU A 27 -1.67 -0.96 13.43
CA GLU A 27 -2.62 0.06 12.99
C GLU A 27 -3.06 -0.15 11.53
N ILE A 28 -2.10 -0.38 10.62
CA ILE A 28 -2.39 -0.63 9.21
C ILE A 28 -3.21 -1.90 9.05
N ILE A 29 -2.88 -2.99 9.74
CA ILE A 29 -3.64 -4.24 9.69
C ILE A 29 -5.09 -4.01 10.17
N ASN A 30 -5.26 -3.34 11.31
CA ASN A 30 -6.59 -3.04 11.85
C ASN A 30 -7.44 -2.20 10.89
N ARG A 31 -6.84 -1.21 10.22
CA ARG A 31 -7.56 -0.32 9.30
C ARG A 31 -7.78 -0.92 7.91
N MET A 32 -6.84 -1.72 7.41
CA MET A 32 -6.78 -2.10 5.99
C MET A 32 -7.10 -3.57 5.73
N SER A 33 -7.11 -4.44 6.73
CA SER A 33 -7.35 -5.89 6.56
C SER A 33 -8.58 -6.21 5.70
N GLY A 34 -9.71 -5.53 5.91
CA GLY A 34 -10.91 -5.69 5.09
C GLY A 34 -10.67 -5.37 3.60
N LYS A 35 -10.01 -4.24 3.30
CA LYS A 35 -9.68 -3.84 1.92
C LYS A 35 -8.62 -4.75 1.29
N MET A 36 -7.66 -5.23 2.10
CA MET A 36 -6.65 -6.20 1.66
C MET A 36 -7.28 -7.53 1.26
N LEU A 37 -8.33 -7.99 1.95
CA LEU A 37 -9.08 -9.16 1.50
C LEU A 37 -9.97 -8.84 0.29
N GLN A 38 -10.65 -7.68 0.31
CA GLN A 38 -11.54 -7.24 -0.76
C GLN A 38 -10.85 -7.17 -2.12
N ILE A 39 -9.62 -6.62 -2.20
CA ILE A 39 -8.88 -6.53 -3.47
C ILE A 39 -8.52 -7.89 -4.08
N ASN A 40 -8.52 -8.97 -3.29
CA ASN A 40 -8.29 -10.33 -3.77
C ASN A 40 -9.59 -11.08 -4.09
N THR A 41 -10.73 -10.63 -3.56
CA THR A 41 -12.02 -11.32 -3.68
C THR A 41 -12.98 -10.64 -4.66
N ASP A 42 -12.82 -9.34 -4.89
CA ASP A 42 -13.64 -8.54 -5.80
C ASP A 42 -12.80 -7.98 -6.97
N PRO A 43 -12.95 -8.55 -8.18
CA PRO A 43 -12.24 -8.09 -9.39
C PRO A 43 -12.59 -6.65 -9.81
N HIS A 44 -13.80 -6.17 -9.51
CA HIS A 44 -14.20 -4.81 -9.83
C HIS A 44 -13.47 -3.81 -8.93
N PHE A 45 -13.40 -4.11 -7.63
CA PHE A 45 -12.61 -3.31 -6.70
C PHE A 45 -11.12 -3.27 -7.09
N PHE A 46 -10.53 -4.40 -7.52
CA PHE A 46 -9.17 -4.41 -8.08
C PHE A 46 -9.04 -3.49 -9.30
N THR A 47 -9.96 -3.59 -10.26
CA THR A 47 -9.93 -2.80 -11.49
C THR A 47 -10.07 -1.30 -11.19
N GLN A 48 -10.91 -0.94 -10.22
CA GLN A 48 -11.07 0.44 -9.76
C GLN A 48 -9.76 0.98 -9.17
N VAL A 49 -9.17 0.28 -8.18
CA VAL A 49 -7.91 0.70 -7.56
C VAL A 49 -6.77 0.81 -8.59
N PHE A 50 -6.75 -0.09 -9.58
CA PHE A 50 -5.79 -0.04 -10.68
C PHE A 50 -6.00 1.17 -11.59
N ALA A 51 -7.26 1.52 -11.92
CA ALA A 51 -7.58 2.69 -12.71
C ALA A 51 -7.23 3.99 -11.99
N ASP A 52 -7.52 4.08 -10.69
CA ASP A 52 -7.20 5.22 -9.84
C ASP A 52 -5.68 5.47 -9.84
N LEU A 53 -4.87 4.43 -9.64
CA LEU A 53 -3.41 4.52 -9.71
C LEU A 53 -2.88 5.04 -11.06
N LYS A 54 -3.51 4.64 -12.18
CA LYS A 54 -3.15 5.16 -13.51
C LYS A 54 -3.52 6.64 -13.69
N ASN A 55 -4.52 7.12 -12.96
CA ASN A 55 -4.94 8.52 -13.04
C ASN A 55 -4.02 9.44 -12.22
N GLU A 56 -3.35 8.94 -11.17
CA GLU A 56 -2.38 9.72 -10.38
C GLU A 56 -1.19 10.25 -11.21
N THR A 57 -0.69 9.44 -12.15
CA THR A 57 0.38 9.87 -13.09
C THR A 57 -0.11 10.93 -14.08
N ARG A 58 -1.37 10.83 -14.52
CA ARG A 58 -1.99 11.81 -15.41
C ARG A 58 -2.17 13.14 -14.68
N SER A 59 -2.70 13.11 -13.46
CA SER A 59 -2.92 14.29 -12.62
C SER A 59 -1.61 15.03 -12.34
N SER A 60 -0.56 14.29 -11.95
CA SER A 60 0.77 14.86 -11.68
C SER A 60 1.39 15.52 -12.92
N THR A 61 1.20 14.94 -14.11
CA THR A 61 1.72 15.52 -15.36
C THR A 61 1.05 16.86 -15.70
N VAL A 62 -0.24 17.03 -15.42
CA VAL A 62 -0.93 18.30 -15.65
C VAL A 62 -0.43 19.38 -14.68
N VAL A 63 -0.11 19.02 -13.43
CA VAL A 63 0.44 19.96 -12.45
C VAL A 63 1.83 20.47 -12.84
N TRP A 64 2.68 19.61 -13.43
CA TRP A 64 4.01 20.03 -13.92
C TRP A 64 3.95 20.83 -15.24
N LEU A 65 2.92 20.66 -16.07
CA LEU A 65 2.75 21.42 -17.32
C LEU A 65 2.08 22.80 -17.12
N LEU A 66 1.56 23.08 -15.92
CA LEU A 66 0.89 24.33 -15.56
C LEU A 66 1.72 25.23 -14.60
N ASN A 67 2.99 24.87 -14.34
CA ASN A 67 4.01 25.71 -13.68
C ASN A 67 5.20 25.93 -14.63
#